data_AF-A0A0F9GI07-F1
#
_entry.id   AF-A0A0F9GI07-F1
#
_cell.length_a   1.000
_cell.length_b   1.000
_cell.length_c   1.000
_cell.angle_alpha   90.00
_cell.angle_beta   90.00
_cell.angle_gamma   90.00
#
_symmetry.space_group_name_H-M   'P 1'
#
loop_
_entity.id
_entity.type
_entity.pdbx_description
1 polymer ?
#
loop_
_entity_poly.entity_id
_entity_poly.type
_entity_poly.pdbx_seq_one_letter_code
_entity_poly.pdbx_strand_id
1 'polypeptide(L)'
;MKIKRFEFTTNIILLAFFAMTGAIMLVSAYGAACITWDPAWLYRTYPTGPLAGTYMYPYIIDNLIIYRASNIITWIFGFAWGFVIYSFLTARKWAYISALASSVIGFIFGIIPALLSDTKGGTLPFEGMGSPHWGRTLLSLLVMVILIIVYVYPATRQGIKNFTAKENRIARTLGKQLLYMSAFFFWLAFVSFMGSEFM
;
A
#
# COMPACT_ATOMS: atom_id res chain seq x y z
N MET A 1 -0.62 31.10 -15.72
CA MET A 1 -0.59 30.08 -16.79
C MET A 1 -1.86 29.23 -16.71
N LYS A 2 -2.71 29.14 -17.75
CA LYS A 2 -3.94 28.31 -17.69
C LYS A 2 -3.54 26.84 -17.80
N ILE A 3 -3.64 26.09 -16.70
CA ILE A 3 -3.44 24.64 -16.71
C ILE A 3 -4.56 24.02 -17.57
N LYS A 4 -4.20 23.23 -18.58
CA LYS A 4 -5.19 22.48 -19.37
C LYS A 4 -5.92 21.52 -18.43
N ARG A 5 -7.26 21.50 -18.44
CA ARG A 5 -8.09 20.66 -17.55
C ARG A 5 -7.60 19.20 -17.49
N PHE A 6 -7.13 18.67 -18.61
CA PHE A 6 -6.59 17.32 -18.71
C PHE A 6 -5.33 17.09 -17.85
N GLU A 7 -4.40 18.04 -17.81
CA GLU A 7 -3.18 17.95 -16.98
C GLU A 7 -3.52 17.98 -15.49
N PHE A 8 -4.48 18.81 -15.10
CA PHE A 8 -4.95 18.91 -13.71
C PHE A 8 -5.58 17.60 -13.22
N THR A 9 -6.46 17.01 -14.03
CA THR A 9 -7.14 15.75 -13.68
C THR A 9 -6.17 14.59 -13.54
N THR A 10 -5.22 14.43 -14.47
CA THR A 10 -4.22 13.34 -14.42
C THR A 10 -3.35 13.40 -13.16
N ASN A 11 -2.99 14.60 -12.71
CA ASN A 11 -2.18 14.77 -11.50
C ASN A 11 -2.94 14.44 -10.21
N ILE A 12 -4.22 14.83 -10.11
CA ILE A 12 -5.06 14.49 -8.97
C ILE A 12 -5.27 12.99 -8.91
N ILE A 13 -5.56 12.36 -10.05
CA ILE A 13 -5.72 10.91 -10.15
C ILE A 13 -4.43 10.20 -9.69
N LEU A 14 -3.26 10.67 -10.15
CA LEU A 14 -1.96 10.11 -9.75
C LEU A 14 -1.73 10.22 -8.22
N LEU A 15 -1.98 11.39 -7.63
CA LEU A 15 -1.83 11.60 -6.20
C LEU A 15 -2.83 10.77 -5.38
N ALA A 16 -4.06 10.63 -5.87
CA ALA A 16 -5.07 9.76 -5.26
C ALA A 16 -4.61 8.30 -5.27
N PHE A 17 -4.05 7.82 -6.40
CA PHE A 17 -3.48 6.49 -6.47
C PHE A 17 -2.32 6.30 -5.49
N PHE A 18 -1.40 7.25 -5.36
CA PHE A 18 -0.32 7.17 -4.37
C PHE A 18 -0.85 7.06 -2.93
N ALA A 19 -1.86 7.87 -2.60
CA ALA A 19 -2.50 7.83 -1.28
C ALA A 19 -3.22 6.49 -1.04
N MET A 20 -3.95 5.98 -2.03
CA MET A 20 -4.59 4.67 -1.97
C MET A 20 -3.57 3.54 -1.81
N THR A 21 -2.43 3.60 -2.52
CA THR A 21 -1.37 2.59 -2.38
C THR A 21 -0.79 2.61 -0.97
N GLY A 22 -0.45 3.78 -0.45
CA GLY A 22 0.02 3.92 0.93
C GLY A 22 -0.99 3.37 1.95
N ALA A 23 -2.27 3.74 1.81
CA ALA A 23 -3.34 3.28 2.71
C ALA A 23 -3.53 1.75 2.64
N ILE A 24 -3.58 1.17 1.44
CA ILE A 24 -3.72 -0.28 1.27
C ILE A 24 -2.49 -1.03 1.77
N MET A 25 -1.29 -0.47 1.64
CA MET A 25 -0.10 -1.07 2.27
C MET A 25 -0.24 -1.12 3.79
N LEU A 26 -0.67 -0.02 4.42
CA LEU A 26 -0.90 0.02 5.87
C LEU A 26 -1.99 -0.96 6.31
N VAL A 27 -3.13 -1.01 5.61
CA VAL A 27 -4.24 -1.94 5.89
C VAL A 27 -3.84 -3.41 5.66
N SER A 28 -3.11 -3.71 4.58
CA SER A 28 -2.67 -5.06 4.23
C SER A 28 -1.71 -5.63 5.28
N ALA A 29 -0.80 -4.81 5.79
CA ALA A 29 0.07 -5.21 6.88
C ALA A 29 -0.66 -5.33 8.22
N TYR A 30 -1.79 -4.62 8.37
CA TYR A 30 -2.67 -4.71 9.54
C TYR A 30 -3.38 -6.07 9.63
N GLY A 31 -3.98 -6.50 8.52
CA GLY A 31 -4.85 -7.68 8.49
C GLY A 31 -4.18 -9.00 8.86
N ALA A 32 -2.84 -9.05 8.94
CA ALA A 32 -2.08 -10.23 9.31
C ALA A 32 -1.23 -10.05 10.59
N ALA A 33 -1.23 -8.87 11.22
CA ALA A 33 -0.31 -8.56 12.32
C ALA A 33 -0.49 -9.50 13.53
N CYS A 34 -1.72 -9.69 14.00
CA CYS A 34 -2.00 -10.45 15.22
C CYS A 34 -1.43 -11.87 15.18
N ILE A 35 -1.61 -12.60 14.07
CA ILE A 35 -1.18 -14.00 13.95
C ILE A 35 0.30 -14.10 13.57
N THR A 36 0.81 -13.10 12.86
CA THR A 36 2.22 -13.04 12.50
C THR A 36 3.10 -12.78 13.73
N TRP A 37 2.62 -11.99 14.70
CA TRP A 37 3.38 -11.59 15.89
C TRP A 37 3.03 -12.41 17.14
N ASP A 38 1.77 -12.81 17.28
CA ASP A 38 1.30 -13.73 18.32
C ASP A 38 0.57 -14.94 17.69
N PRO A 39 1.32 -16.00 17.32
CA PRO A 39 0.71 -17.23 16.80
C PRO A 39 -0.22 -17.90 17.81
N ALA A 40 -0.03 -17.67 19.12
CA ALA A 40 -0.87 -18.24 20.17
C ALA A 40 -2.27 -17.62 20.17
N TRP A 41 -2.45 -16.41 19.62
CA TRP A 41 -3.76 -15.80 19.40
C TRP A 41 -4.70 -16.73 18.63
N LEU A 42 -4.21 -17.43 17.61
CA LEU A 42 -5.03 -18.32 16.79
C LEU A 42 -5.59 -19.48 17.64
N TYR A 43 -4.73 -20.09 18.47
CA TYR A 43 -5.12 -21.19 19.34
C TYR A 43 -5.99 -20.74 20.53
N ARG A 44 -5.84 -19.49 21.00
CA ARG A 44 -6.71 -18.90 22.03
C ARG A 44 -8.10 -18.55 21.49
N THR A 45 -8.16 -18.07 20.26
CA THR A 45 -9.40 -17.64 19.60
C THR A 45 -10.17 -18.82 19.02
N TYR A 46 -9.46 -19.86 18.57
CA TYR A 46 -10.02 -21.09 18.00
C TYR A 46 -9.42 -22.34 18.69
N PRO A 47 -9.74 -22.59 19.97
CA PRO A 47 -9.14 -23.68 20.75
C PRO A 47 -9.50 -25.08 20.25
N THR A 48 -10.60 -25.23 19.53
CA THR A 48 -11.02 -26.50 18.89
C THR A 48 -10.45 -26.70 17.49
N GLY A 49 -9.51 -25.85 17.06
CA GLY A 49 -9.08 -25.73 15.67
C GLY A 49 -10.05 -24.87 14.84
N PRO A 50 -9.63 -24.40 13.66
CA PRO A 50 -10.52 -23.68 12.76
C PRO A 50 -11.72 -24.54 12.39
N LEU A 51 -12.93 -23.94 12.35
CA LEU A 51 -14.13 -24.60 11.83
C LEU A 51 -13.83 -25.18 10.45
N ALA A 52 -14.30 -26.40 10.16
CA ALA A 52 -14.13 -27.00 8.84
C ALA A 52 -14.61 -26.01 7.75
N GLY A 53 -13.71 -25.61 6.85
CA GLY A 53 -13.96 -24.57 5.84
C GLY A 53 -13.45 -23.16 6.18
N THR A 54 -12.93 -22.90 7.38
CA THR A 54 -12.31 -21.61 7.73
C THR A 54 -10.78 -21.67 7.61
N TYR A 55 -10.28 -21.12 6.50
CA TYR A 55 -8.86 -21.09 6.08
C TYR A 55 -7.99 -20.11 6.86
N MET A 56 -8.25 -19.93 8.13
CA MET A 56 -7.65 -18.83 8.87
C MET A 56 -6.23 -19.20 9.34
N TYR A 57 -5.28 -18.89 8.45
CA TYR A 57 -3.88 -18.56 8.75
C TYR A 57 -2.84 -19.66 9.09
N PRO A 58 -3.05 -20.99 8.89
CA PRO A 58 -2.00 -21.98 9.19
C PRO A 58 -0.76 -21.79 8.30
N TYR A 59 -0.94 -21.36 7.05
CA TYR A 59 0.17 -21.03 6.15
C TYR A 59 1.00 -19.82 6.62
N ILE A 60 0.45 -18.95 7.47
CA ILE A 60 1.22 -17.84 8.07
C ILE A 60 2.17 -18.40 9.11
N ILE A 61 1.72 -19.35 9.94
CA ILE A 61 2.53 -20.01 10.97
C ILE A 61 3.73 -20.73 10.31
N ASP A 62 3.48 -21.49 9.26
CA ASP A 62 4.53 -22.22 8.52
C ASP A 62 5.56 -21.31 7.84
N ASN A 63 5.23 -20.04 7.63
CA ASN A 63 6.11 -19.08 6.97
C ASN A 63 6.29 -17.78 7.79
N LEU A 64 6.26 -17.89 9.12
CA LEU A 64 6.25 -16.76 10.06
C LEU A 64 7.30 -15.69 9.75
N ILE A 65 8.52 -16.10 9.44
CA ILE A 65 9.63 -15.18 9.13
C ILE A 65 9.32 -14.34 7.89
N ILE A 66 8.76 -14.96 6.83
CA ILE A 66 8.43 -14.30 5.57
C ILE A 66 7.30 -13.29 5.79
N TYR A 67 6.26 -13.68 6.55
CA TYR A 67 5.14 -12.80 6.86
C TYR A 67 5.56 -11.63 7.77
N ARG A 68 6.41 -11.87 8.78
CA ARG A 68 7.00 -10.81 9.64
C ARG A 68 7.79 -9.82 8.80
N ALA A 69 8.75 -10.31 8.01
CA ALA A 69 9.57 -9.47 7.15
C ALA A 69 8.72 -8.67 6.15
N SER A 70 7.75 -9.33 5.51
CA SER A 70 6.82 -8.69 4.58
C SER A 70 5.98 -7.61 5.27
N ASN A 71 5.48 -7.85 6.48
CA ASN A 71 4.72 -6.86 7.23
C ASN A 71 5.57 -5.64 7.62
N ILE A 72 6.77 -5.85 8.16
CA ILE A 72 7.68 -4.75 8.54
C ILE A 72 8.02 -3.90 7.32
N ILE A 73 8.38 -4.54 6.20
CA ILE A 73 8.75 -3.83 4.98
C ILE A 73 7.53 -3.08 4.41
N THR A 74 6.35 -3.69 4.46
CA THR A 74 5.11 -3.04 4.01
C THR A 74 4.77 -1.83 4.87
N TRP A 75 5.01 -1.89 6.17
CA TRP A 75 4.87 -0.76 7.07
C TRP A 75 5.81 0.38 6.70
N ILE A 76 7.11 0.10 6.63
CA ILE A 76 8.14 1.08 6.27
C ILE A 76 7.78 1.75 4.93
N PHE A 77 7.36 0.98 3.94
CA PHE A 77 7.02 1.51 2.62
C PHE A 77 5.65 2.17 2.54
N GLY A 78 4.67 1.71 3.34
CA GLY A 78 3.41 2.43 3.55
C GLY A 78 3.67 3.84 4.09
N PHE A 79 4.65 3.99 4.97
CA PHE A 79 5.11 5.29 5.46
C PHE A 79 5.92 6.08 4.42
N ALA A 80 6.79 5.40 3.67
CA ALA A 80 7.55 6.01 2.57
C ALA A 80 6.65 6.67 1.52
N TRP A 81 5.42 6.16 1.30
CA TRP A 81 4.45 6.78 0.41
C TRP A 81 4.05 8.21 0.82
N GLY A 82 4.05 8.54 2.12
CA GLY A 82 3.89 9.93 2.57
C GLY A 82 5.01 10.85 2.08
N PHE A 83 6.25 10.35 2.10
CA PHE A 83 7.42 11.05 1.57
C PHE A 83 7.38 11.15 0.03
N VAL A 84 6.88 10.11 -0.65
CA VAL A 84 6.64 10.14 -2.10
C VAL A 84 5.63 11.23 -2.46
N ILE A 85 4.48 11.30 -1.77
CA ILE A 85 3.47 12.35 -1.99
C ILE A 85 4.10 13.73 -1.76
N TYR A 86 4.82 13.92 -0.65
CA TYR A 86 5.52 15.17 -0.36
C TYR A 86 6.53 15.55 -1.45
N SER A 87 7.30 14.60 -1.95
CA SER A 87 8.29 14.82 -3.00
C SER A 87 7.68 15.27 -4.32
N PHE A 88 6.49 14.72 -4.67
CA PHE A 88 5.71 15.15 -5.81
C PHE A 88 5.15 16.56 -5.61
N LEU A 89 4.59 16.87 -4.43
CA LEU A 89 4.05 18.20 -4.11
C LEU A 89 5.13 19.30 -4.09
N THR A 90 6.38 18.94 -3.79
CA THR A 90 7.53 19.86 -3.76
C THR A 90 8.38 19.81 -5.03
N ALA A 91 7.91 19.13 -6.08
CA ALA A 91 8.58 19.01 -7.37
C ALA A 91 10.06 18.55 -7.28
N ARG A 92 10.37 17.63 -6.36
CA ARG A 92 11.74 17.13 -6.17
C ARG A 92 12.15 16.26 -7.36
N LYS A 93 13.41 16.39 -7.80
CA LYS A 93 13.96 15.64 -8.95
C LYS A 93 13.86 14.12 -8.77
N TRP A 94 13.93 13.64 -7.54
CA TRP A 94 13.90 12.21 -7.19
C TRP A 94 12.49 11.66 -6.94
N ALA A 95 11.44 12.48 -7.00
CA ALA A 95 10.07 12.08 -6.67
C ALA A 95 9.60 10.87 -7.50
N TYR A 96 9.84 10.92 -8.81
CA TYR A 96 9.48 9.83 -9.72
C TYR A 96 10.22 8.52 -9.39
N ILE A 97 11.53 8.60 -9.14
CA ILE A 97 12.35 7.43 -8.80
C ILE A 97 11.88 6.82 -7.47
N SER A 98 11.59 7.66 -6.47
CA SER A 98 11.07 7.18 -5.18
C SER A 98 9.70 6.52 -5.28
N ALA A 99 8.80 7.03 -6.13
CA ALA A 99 7.51 6.40 -6.38
C ALA A 99 7.67 5.04 -7.05
N LEU A 100 8.50 4.98 -8.10
CA LEU A 100 8.74 3.73 -8.83
C LEU A 100 9.36 2.66 -7.93
N ALA A 101 10.40 3.02 -7.16
CA ALA A 101 11.03 2.10 -6.22
C ALA A 101 10.05 1.62 -5.14
N SER A 102 9.21 2.51 -4.60
CA SER A 102 8.21 2.16 -3.60
C SER A 102 7.13 1.23 -4.16
N SER A 103 6.69 1.46 -5.41
CA SER A 103 5.75 0.56 -6.11
C SER A 103 6.35 -0.82 -6.37
N VAL A 104 7.61 -0.91 -6.80
CA VAL A 104 8.30 -2.19 -7.03
C VAL A 104 8.39 -2.99 -5.73
N ILE A 105 8.77 -2.34 -4.63
CA ILE A 105 8.88 -3.00 -3.33
C ILE A 105 7.49 -3.41 -2.82
N GLY A 106 6.48 -2.54 -2.94
CA GLY A 106 5.09 -2.88 -2.63
C GLY A 106 4.56 -4.08 -3.43
N PHE A 107 4.94 -4.19 -4.71
CA PHE A 107 4.59 -5.33 -5.55
C PHE A 107 5.29 -6.62 -5.13
N ILE A 108 6.62 -6.61 -4.95
CA ILE A 108 7.40 -7.81 -4.59
C ILE A 108 6.95 -8.35 -3.22
N PHE A 109 6.86 -7.48 -2.22
CA PHE A 109 6.42 -7.91 -0.90
C PHE A 109 4.92 -8.19 -0.86
N GLY A 110 4.15 -7.71 -1.84
CA GLY A 110 2.77 -8.04 -2.17
C GLY A 110 2.59 -9.48 -2.62
N ILE A 111 3.28 -9.83 -3.70
CA ILE A 111 3.07 -11.05 -4.45
C ILE A 111 3.57 -12.29 -3.70
N ILE A 112 4.66 -12.18 -2.93
CA ILE A 112 5.22 -13.29 -2.15
C ILE A 112 4.18 -13.88 -1.18
N PRO A 113 3.62 -13.12 -0.21
CA PRO A 113 2.62 -13.66 0.71
C PRO A 113 1.30 -14.01 0.00
N ALA A 114 0.94 -13.30 -1.08
CA ALA A 114 -0.25 -13.67 -1.87
C ALA A 114 -0.11 -15.07 -2.49
N LEU A 115 1.01 -15.37 -3.14
CA LEU A 115 1.30 -16.69 -3.70
C LEU A 115 1.43 -17.77 -2.63
N LEU A 116 2.07 -17.45 -1.49
CA LEU A 116 2.17 -18.41 -0.38
C LEU A 116 0.79 -18.76 0.22
N SER A 117 -0.10 -17.77 0.32
CA SER A 117 -1.49 -17.96 0.74
C SER A 117 -2.24 -18.88 -0.24
N ASP A 118 -2.12 -18.64 -1.54
CA ASP A 118 -2.89 -19.37 -2.55
C ASP A 118 -2.34 -20.79 -2.80
N THR A 119 -1.02 -20.98 -2.75
CA THR A 119 -0.39 -22.28 -2.99
C THR A 119 -0.53 -23.24 -1.80
N LYS A 120 -0.50 -22.72 -0.57
CA LYS A 120 -0.67 -23.53 0.65
C LYS A 120 -2.13 -23.64 1.12
N GLY A 121 -3.04 -22.82 0.58
CA GLY A 121 -4.48 -22.87 0.85
C GLY A 121 -5.28 -23.86 -0.01
N GLY A 122 -4.62 -24.59 -0.91
CA GLY A 122 -5.23 -25.31 -2.05
C GLY A 122 -6.06 -26.58 -1.77
N THR A 123 -6.92 -26.63 -0.75
CA THR A 123 -7.76 -27.83 -0.48
C THR A 123 -9.28 -27.62 -0.53
N LEU A 124 -9.81 -26.41 -0.71
CA LEU A 124 -11.27 -26.19 -0.93
C LEU A 124 -11.50 -25.07 -1.96
N PRO A 125 -12.66 -25.10 -2.65
CA PRO A 125 -13.05 -24.06 -3.61
C PRO A 125 -13.00 -22.66 -2.99
N PHE A 126 -12.40 -21.74 -3.73
CA PHE A 126 -12.16 -20.35 -3.34
C PHE A 126 -13.48 -19.56 -3.42
N GLU A 127 -14.29 -19.56 -2.36
CA GLU A 127 -15.61 -18.90 -2.35
C GLU A 127 -15.61 -17.42 -1.92
N GLY A 128 -14.44 -16.79 -1.72
CA GLY A 128 -14.37 -15.42 -1.20
C GLY A 128 -13.16 -14.61 -1.64
N MET A 129 -13.25 -13.29 -1.51
CA MET A 129 -12.27 -12.27 -1.92
C MET A 129 -10.82 -12.69 -1.61
N GLY A 130 -9.98 -12.66 -2.64
CA GLY A 130 -8.55 -12.99 -2.56
C GLY A 130 -7.83 -12.26 -1.43
N SER A 131 -6.76 -12.90 -0.94
CA SER A 131 -5.92 -12.43 0.16
C SER A 131 -5.71 -10.90 0.15
N PRO A 132 -5.78 -10.19 1.29
CA PRO A 132 -5.52 -8.75 1.35
C PRO A 132 -4.13 -8.35 0.82
N HIS A 133 -3.22 -9.31 0.64
CA HIS A 133 -1.95 -9.11 -0.06
C HIS A 133 -2.14 -8.89 -1.58
N TRP A 134 -3.14 -9.50 -2.22
CA TRP A 134 -3.48 -9.27 -3.62
C TRP A 134 -3.90 -7.83 -3.90
N GLY A 135 -4.68 -7.21 -3.00
CA GLY A 135 -5.06 -5.79 -3.13
C GLY A 135 -3.83 -4.88 -3.21
N ARG A 136 -2.83 -5.11 -2.37
CA ARG A 136 -1.54 -4.41 -2.40
C ARG A 136 -0.76 -4.69 -3.68
N THR A 137 -0.68 -5.95 -4.11
CA THR A 137 0.04 -6.36 -5.34
C THR A 137 -0.55 -5.67 -6.57
N LEU A 138 -1.86 -5.78 -6.75
CA LEU A 138 -2.57 -5.24 -7.92
C LEU A 138 -2.50 -3.72 -7.95
N LEU A 139 -2.66 -3.05 -6.80
CA LEU A 139 -2.57 -1.59 -6.75
C LEU A 139 -1.14 -1.09 -6.98
N SER A 140 -0.13 -1.77 -6.44
CA SER A 140 1.27 -1.42 -6.68
C SER A 140 1.66 -1.61 -8.15
N LEU A 141 1.15 -2.68 -8.79
CA LEU A 141 1.30 -2.92 -10.21
C LEU A 141 0.62 -1.82 -11.05
N LEU A 142 -0.61 -1.45 -10.71
CA LEU A 142 -1.35 -0.40 -11.41
C LEU A 142 -0.59 0.94 -11.35
N VAL A 143 -0.10 1.33 -10.17
CA VAL A 143 0.70 2.55 -10.02
C VAL A 143 1.99 2.48 -10.83
N MET A 144 2.68 1.34 -10.84
CA MET A 144 3.88 1.14 -11.64
C MET A 144 3.60 1.30 -13.14
N VAL A 145 2.52 0.72 -13.65
CA VAL A 145 2.08 0.89 -15.05
C VAL A 145 1.78 2.36 -15.36
N ILE A 146 1.04 3.05 -14.50
CA ILE A 146 0.73 4.47 -14.68
C ILE A 146 2.02 5.31 -14.70
N LEU A 147 2.94 5.06 -13.77
CA LEU A 147 4.24 5.76 -13.71
C LEU A 147 5.04 5.55 -15.00
N ILE A 148 5.14 4.30 -15.49
CA ILE A 148 5.83 3.97 -16.74
C ILE A 148 5.19 4.71 -17.92
N ILE A 149 3.87 4.70 -18.05
CA ILE A 149 3.15 5.45 -19.10
C ILE A 149 3.49 6.94 -19.00
N VAL A 150 3.43 7.51 -17.82
CA VAL A 150 3.77 8.92 -17.58
C VAL A 150 5.22 9.25 -17.97
N TYR A 151 6.15 8.31 -17.79
CA TYR A 151 7.55 8.49 -18.15
C TYR A 151 7.80 8.41 -19.65
N VAL A 152 7.16 7.45 -20.31
CA VAL A 152 7.29 7.21 -21.76
C VAL A 152 6.61 8.32 -22.58
N TYR A 153 5.47 8.83 -22.11
CA TYR A 153 4.72 9.86 -22.82
C TYR A 153 5.11 11.29 -22.36
N PRO A 154 5.76 12.11 -23.22
CA PRO A 154 6.26 13.43 -22.82
C PRO A 154 5.15 14.45 -22.50
N ALA A 155 3.96 14.31 -23.11
CA ALA A 155 2.81 15.20 -22.88
C ALA A 155 2.29 15.12 -21.43
N THR A 156 2.25 13.92 -20.84
CA THR A 156 1.87 13.71 -19.43
C THR A 156 2.96 14.19 -18.48
N ARG A 157 4.23 14.05 -18.86
CA ARG A 157 5.39 14.56 -18.09
C ARG A 157 5.38 16.10 -17.96
N GLN A 158 5.01 16.83 -19.02
CA GLN A 158 4.84 18.28 -18.96
C GLN A 158 3.66 18.69 -18.07
N GLY A 159 2.55 17.95 -18.13
CA GLY A 159 1.41 18.17 -17.25
C GLY A 159 1.73 18.06 -15.75
N ILE A 160 2.57 17.11 -15.35
CA ILE A 160 3.04 16.98 -13.96
C ILE A 160 3.89 18.17 -13.54
N LYS A 161 4.84 18.60 -14.38
CA LYS A 161 5.70 19.76 -14.10
C LYS A 161 4.89 21.05 -13.96
N ASN A 162 3.86 21.23 -14.78
CA ASN A 162 3.00 22.41 -14.72
C ASN A 162 2.09 22.42 -13.48
N PHE A 163 1.61 21.26 -13.02
CA PHE A 163 0.77 21.15 -11.83
C PHE A 163 1.55 21.31 -10.52
N THR A 164 2.80 20.85 -10.50
CA THR A 164 3.73 20.97 -9.36
C THR A 164 4.45 22.32 -9.31
N ALA A 165 4.31 23.16 -10.34
CA ALA A 165 4.72 24.55 -10.30
C ALA A 165 3.94 25.31 -9.20
N LYS A 166 4.66 26.11 -8.40
CA LYS A 166 4.24 26.76 -7.14
C LYS A 166 2.90 27.54 -7.16
N GLU A 167 2.28 27.76 -8.31
CA GLU A 167 1.13 28.66 -8.49
C GLU A 167 -0.24 28.00 -8.29
N ASN A 168 -0.34 26.67 -8.17
CA ASN A 168 -1.66 26.01 -8.13
C ASN A 168 -2.19 25.81 -6.69
N ARG A 169 -3.00 26.76 -6.21
CA ARG A 169 -3.60 26.75 -4.85
C ARG A 169 -4.40 25.47 -4.56
N ILE A 170 -5.11 24.92 -5.55
CA ILE A 170 -5.94 23.72 -5.39
C ILE A 170 -5.08 22.48 -5.21
N ALA A 171 -4.04 22.31 -6.03
CA ALA A 171 -3.08 21.22 -5.90
C ALA A 171 -2.42 21.20 -4.52
N ARG A 172 -2.11 22.39 -3.97
CA ARG A 172 -1.52 22.53 -2.64
C ARG A 172 -2.48 22.16 -1.52
N THR A 173 -3.75 22.57 -1.59
CA THR A 173 -4.76 22.21 -0.59
C THR A 173 -5.08 20.73 -0.63
N LEU A 174 -5.28 20.16 -1.81
CA LEU A 174 -5.63 18.76 -2.01
C LEU A 174 -4.45 17.84 -1.64
N GLY A 175 -3.23 18.24 -2.01
CA GLY A 175 -2.01 17.57 -1.57
C GLY A 175 -1.81 17.59 -0.06
N LYS A 176 -2.10 18.73 0.60
CA LYS A 176 -2.08 18.82 2.07
C LYS A 176 -3.14 17.90 2.69
N GLN A 177 -4.35 17.87 2.15
CA GLN A 177 -5.42 16.97 2.63
C GLN A 177 -5.02 15.50 2.49
N LEU A 178 -4.48 15.10 1.33
CA LEU A 178 -3.96 13.74 1.14
C LEU A 178 -2.81 13.42 2.10
N LEU A 179 -1.91 14.37 2.35
CA LEU A 179 -0.84 14.19 3.33
C LEU A 179 -1.38 14.05 4.76
N TYR A 180 -2.38 14.84 5.15
CA TYR A 180 -3.05 14.70 6.44
C TYR A 180 -3.82 13.39 6.57
N MET A 181 -4.48 12.93 5.50
CA MET A 181 -5.13 11.62 5.48
C MET A 181 -4.11 10.50 5.63
N SER A 182 -3.00 10.55 4.87
CA SER A 182 -1.91 9.58 5.03
C SER A 182 -1.30 9.62 6.43
N ALA A 183 -1.13 10.80 7.03
CA ALA A 183 -0.65 10.95 8.40
C ALA A 183 -1.67 10.46 9.45
N PHE A 184 -2.96 10.59 9.19
CA PHE A 184 -4.01 10.06 10.05
C PHE A 184 -4.07 8.53 9.98
N PHE A 185 -4.02 7.94 8.77
CA PHE A 185 -3.89 6.49 8.62
C PHE A 185 -2.58 5.95 9.20
N PHE A 186 -1.49 6.71 9.11
CA PHE A 186 -0.25 6.44 9.82
C PHE A 186 -0.47 6.35 11.33
N TRP A 187 -1.13 7.36 11.91
CA TRP A 187 -1.37 7.41 13.35
C TRP A 187 -2.25 6.24 13.81
N LEU A 188 -3.32 5.94 13.07
CA LEU A 188 -4.17 4.78 13.35
C LEU A 188 -3.40 3.46 13.27
N ALA A 189 -2.55 3.29 12.25
CA ALA A 189 -1.72 2.10 12.13
C ALA A 189 -0.73 1.97 13.29
N PHE A 190 -0.05 3.06 13.67
CA PHE A 190 0.91 3.09 14.76
C PHE A 190 0.27 2.79 16.12
N VAL A 191 -0.83 3.48 16.47
CA VAL A 191 -1.56 3.29 17.74
C VAL A 191 -2.05 1.86 17.86
N SER A 192 -2.58 1.31 16.78
CA SER A 192 -3.14 -0.03 16.84
C SER A 192 -2.02 -1.10 16.97
N PHE A 193 -0.81 -0.89 16.41
CA PHE A 193 0.31 -1.85 16.55
C PHE A 193 0.90 -1.84 17.95
N MET A 194 1.08 -0.63 18.49
CA MET A 194 1.41 -0.45 19.89
C MET A 194 0.29 -0.99 20.79
N GLY A 195 -0.96 -1.01 20.35
CA GLY A 195 -2.06 -1.65 21.07
C GLY A 195 -1.98 -3.18 21.06
N SER A 196 -1.57 -3.78 19.93
CA SER A 196 -1.51 -5.25 19.76
C SER A 196 -0.34 -5.93 20.47
N GLU A 197 0.73 -5.23 20.81
CA GLU A 197 1.84 -5.81 21.60
C GLU A 197 1.68 -5.61 23.12
N PHE A 198 0.67 -4.85 23.56
CA PHE A 198 0.43 -4.53 24.98
C PHE A 198 -0.88 -5.15 25.54
N MET A 199 -1.52 -6.06 24.80
CA MET A 199 -2.66 -6.88 25.24
C MET A 199 -2.32 -8.37 25.10
#